data_AF-A0A1W9SSW9-F1
#
_entry.id   AF-A0A1W9SSW9-F1
#
_cell.length_a   1.000
_cell.length_b   1.000
_cell.length_c   1.000
_cell.angle_alpha   90.00
_cell.angle_beta   90.00
_cell.angle_gamma   90.00
#
_symmetry.space_group_name_H-M   'P 1'
#
loop_
_entity.id
_entity.type
_entity.pdbx_description
1 polymer ?
#
loop_
_entity_poly.entity_id
_entity_poly.type
_entity_poly.pdbx_seq_one_letter_code
_entity_poly.pdbx_strand_id
1 'polypeptide(L)'
;MLESQELNKKRVKELREIARSFKIRKVESFKKKELIEEILKESSKISVETDKTKKELSKPEEKKVFEKNLLSMIELVNLKKNIMLNNKIII
;
A
#
# COMPACT_ATOMS: atom_id res chain seq x y z
N MET A 1 -1.89 23.95 4.89
CA MET A 1 -2.66 22.73 5.22
C MET A 1 -4.03 22.88 4.56
N LEU A 2 -4.49 21.90 3.77
CA LEU A 2 -5.85 21.93 3.22
C LEU A 2 -6.82 21.52 4.32
N GLU A 3 -7.77 22.40 4.66
CA GLU A 3 -8.71 22.15 5.74
C GLU A 3 -9.99 21.48 5.21
N SER A 4 -10.56 20.54 5.98
CA SER A 4 -11.73 19.75 5.54
C SER A 4 -12.94 20.62 5.14
N GLN A 5 -13.04 21.81 5.71
CA GLN A 5 -14.07 22.80 5.38
C GLN A 5 -13.90 23.40 3.97
N GLU A 6 -12.66 23.56 3.50
CA GLU A 6 -12.38 24.08 2.16
C GLU A 6 -12.74 23.04 1.09
N LEU A 7 -12.41 21.76 1.33
CA LEU A 7 -12.74 20.66 0.41
C LEU A 7 -14.25 20.41 0.35
N ASN A 8 -14.98 20.61 1.45
CA ASN A 8 -16.45 20.46 1.45
C ASN A 8 -17.16 21.51 0.57
N LYS A 9 -16.61 22.73 0.46
CA LYS A 9 -17.15 23.80 -0.40
C LYS A 9 -16.92 23.55 -1.89
N LYS A 10 -15.95 22.71 -2.25
CA LYS A 10 -15.61 22.38 -3.64
C LYS A 10 -16.63 21.44 -4.28
N ARG A 11 -16.72 21.53 -5.61
CA ARG A 11 -17.54 20.61 -6.42
C ARG A 11 -16.88 19.24 -6.52
N VAL A 12 -17.67 18.19 -6.74
CA VAL A 12 -17.15 16.82 -6.93
C VAL A 12 -16.15 16.76 -8.07
N LYS A 13 -16.37 17.52 -9.16
CA LYS A 13 -15.44 17.62 -10.29
C LYS A 13 -14.06 18.14 -9.84
N GLU A 14 -14.04 19.23 -9.08
CA GLU A 14 -12.82 19.82 -8.55
C GLU A 14 -12.12 18.87 -7.56
N LEU A 15 -12.88 18.18 -6.72
CA LEU A 15 -12.34 17.17 -5.81
C LEU A 15 -11.70 16.00 -6.58
N ARG A 16 -12.28 15.57 -7.70
CA ARG A 16 -11.67 14.53 -8.56
C ARG A 16 -10.37 15.01 -9.20
N GLU A 17 -10.31 16.26 -9.64
CA GLU A 17 -9.09 16.86 -10.20
C GLU A 17 -7.98 16.91 -9.15
N ILE A 18 -8.30 17.40 -7.95
CA ILE A 18 -7.36 17.43 -6.81
C ILE A 18 -6.90 16.00 -6.47
N ALA A 19 -7.82 15.04 -6.38
CA ALA A 19 -7.48 13.64 -6.10
C ALA A 19 -6.56 13.02 -7.17
N ARG A 20 -6.74 13.37 -8.45
CA ARG A 20 -5.83 12.95 -9.54
C ARG A 20 -4.43 13.55 -9.37
N SER A 21 -4.33 14.81 -8.94
CA SER A 21 -3.03 15.43 -8.62
C SER A 21 -2.32 14.71 -7.48
N PHE A 22 -3.08 14.19 -6.50
CA PHE A 22 -2.59 13.33 -5.42
C PHE A 22 -2.38 11.86 -5.84
N LYS A 23 -2.46 11.53 -7.14
CA LYS A 23 -2.32 10.17 -7.69
C LYS A 23 -3.28 9.14 -7.09
N ILE A 24 -4.42 9.58 -6.54
CA ILE A 24 -5.48 8.71 -6.04
C ILE A 24 -6.14 8.04 -7.25
N ARG A 25 -6.18 6.70 -7.26
CA ARG A 25 -6.77 5.91 -8.37
C ARG A 25 -8.28 5.81 -8.18
N LYS A 26 -9.02 5.54 -9.26
CA LYS A 26 -10.48 5.29 -9.23
C LYS A 26 -11.32 6.44 -8.63
N VAL A 27 -10.89 7.69 -8.80
CA VAL A 27 -11.59 8.90 -8.32
C VAL A 27 -13.07 8.99 -8.74
N GLU A 28 -13.44 8.30 -9.81
CA GLU A 28 -14.81 8.29 -10.34
C GLU A 28 -15.74 7.34 -9.59
N SER A 29 -15.17 6.35 -8.92
CA SER A 29 -15.90 5.37 -8.10
C SER A 29 -16.20 5.89 -6.69
N PHE A 30 -15.51 6.95 -6.25
CA PHE A 30 -15.65 7.49 -4.91
C PHE A 30 -16.78 8.52 -4.80
N LYS A 31 -17.47 8.48 -3.66
CA LYS A 31 -18.44 9.50 -3.25
C LYS A 31 -17.71 10.77 -2.78
N LYS A 32 -18.42 11.90 -2.71
CA LYS A 32 -17.84 13.19 -2.30
C LYS A 32 -17.08 13.11 -0.96
N LYS A 33 -17.66 12.46 0.04
CA LYS A 33 -17.04 12.29 1.37
C LYS A 33 -15.73 11.48 1.28
N GLU A 34 -15.76 10.37 0.56
CA GLU A 34 -14.59 9.49 0.37
C GLU A 34 -13.46 10.21 -0.38
N LEU A 35 -13.77 11.03 -1.38
CA LEU A 35 -12.79 11.87 -2.06
C LEU A 35 -12.11 12.85 -1.08
N ILE A 36 -12.89 13.48 -0.20
CA ILE A 36 -12.36 14.43 0.79
C ILE A 36 -11.43 13.71 1.77
N GLU A 37 -11.84 12.55 2.28
CA GLU A 37 -11.04 11.75 3.21
C GLU A 37 -9.71 11.31 2.58
N GLU A 38 -9.73 10.79 1.36
CA GLU A 38 -8.51 10.28 0.72
C GLU A 38 -7.57 11.42 0.32
N ILE A 39 -8.09 12.58 -0.09
CA ILE A 39 -7.29 13.79 -0.33
C ILE A 39 -6.63 14.27 0.97
N LEU A 40 -7.38 14.35 2.08
CA LEU A 40 -6.82 14.78 3.37
C LEU A 40 -5.72 13.84 3.84
N LYS A 41 -5.96 12.53 3.75
CA LYS A 41 -5.01 11.49 4.10
C LYS A 41 -3.73 11.59 3.26
N GLU A 42 -3.84 11.75 1.95
CA GLU A 42 -2.66 11.83 1.07
C GLU A 42 -1.93 13.17 1.23
N SER A 43 -2.66 14.27 1.40
CA SER A 43 -2.06 15.59 1.68
C SER A 43 -1.27 15.61 2.98
N SER A 44 -1.68 14.82 3.98
CA SER A 44 -0.99 14.69 5.25
C SER A 44 0.32 13.89 5.12
N LYS A 45 0.38 12.92 4.20
CA LYS A 45 1.61 12.14 3.92
C LYS A 45 2.65 12.95 3.16
N ILE A 46 2.21 13.74 2.18
CA ILE A 46 3.11 14.55 1.34
C ILE A 46 3.86 15.60 2.16
N SER A 47 3.27 16.08 3.27
CA SER A 47 3.97 17.00 4.18
C SER A 47 5.13 16.34 4.95
N VAL A 48 5.29 15.01 4.89
CA VAL A 48 6.29 14.24 5.64
C VAL A 48 7.34 13.59 4.72
N GLU A 49 7.07 13.47 3.41
CA GLU A 49 7.89 12.67 2.50
C GLU A 49 8.48 13.50 1.35
N THR A 50 9.61 14.19 1.62
CA THR A 50 10.64 14.43 0.58
C THR A 50 11.63 13.27 0.46
N ASP A 51 11.31 12.09 1.00
CA ASP A 51 12.13 10.91 0.75
C ASP A 51 11.32 9.62 0.94
N LYS A 52 11.44 8.72 -0.05
CA LYS A 52 11.06 7.30 -0.04
C LYS A 52 9.62 6.94 -0.41
N THR A 53 9.46 6.75 -1.72
CA THR A 53 8.96 5.52 -2.37
C THR A 53 8.10 4.54 -1.53
N LYS A 54 6.89 4.30 -2.02
CA LYS A 54 5.94 3.18 -1.74
C LYS A 54 5.17 3.23 -0.40
N LYS A 55 3.84 3.40 -0.48
CA LYS A 55 2.84 2.40 0.01
C LYS A 55 1.38 2.82 -0.26
N GLU A 56 0.68 2.01 -1.05
CA GLU A 56 -0.49 1.22 -0.61
C GLU A 56 -1.82 1.97 -0.51
N LEU A 57 -2.61 1.83 -1.58
CA LEU A 57 -4.06 1.96 -1.55
C LEU A 57 -4.66 0.58 -1.29
N SER A 58 -5.54 0.54 -0.30
CA SER A 58 -6.14 -0.57 0.40
C SER A 58 -7.05 -1.47 -0.44
N LYS A 59 -6.97 -2.79 -0.18
CA LYS A 59 -8.11 -3.70 0.01
C LYS A 59 -7.73 -4.77 1.07
N PRO A 60 -8.72 -5.33 1.78
CA PRO A 60 -8.68 -5.60 3.21
C PRO A 60 -8.11 -6.99 3.55
N GLU A 61 -7.70 -7.17 4.82
CA GLU A 61 -7.53 -8.47 5.49
C GLU A 61 -6.76 -9.58 4.72
N GLU A 62 -5.42 -9.58 4.72
CA GLU A 62 -4.66 -10.84 4.51
C GLU A 62 -3.14 -10.77 4.81
N LYS A 63 -2.64 -9.74 5.51
CA LYS A 63 -1.19 -9.53 5.62
C LYS A 63 -0.45 -10.28 6.73
N LYS A 64 -1.13 -11.05 7.58
CA LYS A 64 -0.44 -11.90 8.58
C LYS A 64 -0.08 -13.30 8.08
N VAL A 65 -0.64 -13.75 6.94
CA VAL A 65 -0.38 -15.10 6.41
C VAL A 65 0.86 -15.13 5.52
N PHE A 66 1.15 -14.02 4.81
CA PHE A 66 2.26 -13.97 3.85
C PHE A 66 3.64 -14.08 4.51
N GLU A 67 3.82 -13.49 5.69
CA GLU A 67 5.10 -13.48 6.39
C GLU A 67 5.44 -14.86 6.98
N LYS A 68 4.44 -15.59 7.50
CA LYS A 68 4.63 -17.00 7.92
C LYS A 68 4.93 -17.92 6.73
N ASN A 69 4.33 -17.67 5.56
CA ASN A 69 4.52 -18.52 4.39
C ASN A 69 5.92 -18.34 3.76
N LEU A 70 6.46 -17.11 3.76
CA LEU A 70 7.84 -16.85 3.31
C LEU A 70 8.88 -17.49 4.24
N LEU A 71 8.68 -17.42 5.55
CA LEU A 71 9.60 -18.02 6.52
C LEU A 71 9.66 -19.55 6.37
N SER A 72 8.50 -20.18 6.14
CA SER A 72 8.38 -21.62 5.84
C SER A 72 9.14 -22.03 4.57
N MET A 73 9.03 -21.26 3.48
CA MET A 73 9.74 -21.57 2.24
C MET A 73 11.27 -21.50 2.40
N ILE A 74 11.78 -20.54 3.17
CA ILE A 74 13.21 -20.40 3.42
C ILE A 74 13.74 -21.59 4.24
N GLU A 75 13.01 -22.01 5.28
CA GLU A 75 13.37 -23.20 6.07
C GLU A 75 13.38 -24.48 5.23
N LEU A 76 12.37 -24.68 4.37
CA LEU A 76 12.31 -25.84 3.47
C LEU A 76 13.47 -25.89 2.47
N VAL A 77 13.90 -24.74 1.94
CA VAL A 77 15.05 -24.65 1.02
C VAL A 77 16.35 -25.02 1.75
N ASN A 78 16.54 -24.52 2.96
CA ASN A 78 17.72 -24.82 3.77
C ASN A 78 17.79 -26.30 4.15
N LEU A 79 16.64 -26.92 4.51
CA LEU A 79 16.57 -28.34 4.82
C LEU A 79 16.90 -29.22 3.60
N LYS A 80 16.32 -28.90 2.43
CA LYS A 80 16.64 -29.62 1.17
C LYS A 80 18.11 -29.52 0.79
N LYS A 81 18.74 -28.34 0.97
CA LYS A 81 20.16 -28.15 0.68
C LYS A 81 21.05 -29.01 1.58
N ASN A 82 20.70 -29.14 2.86
CA ASN A 82 21.44 -29.96 3.82
C ASN A 82 21.32 -31.47 3.48
N ILE A 83 20.12 -31.95 3.15
CA ILE A 83 19.90 -33.34 2.70
C ILE A 83 20.70 -33.64 1.42
N MET A 84 20.68 -32.72 0.45
CA MET A 84 21.46 -32.86 -0.79
C MET A 84 22.97 -32.87 -0.56
N LEU A 85 23.47 -32.14 0.45
CA LEU A 85 24.88 -32.16 0.83
C LEU A 85 25.25 -33.50 1.47
N ASN A 86 24.44 -33.99 2.40
CA ASN A 86 24.73 -35.24 3.12
C ASN A 86 24.67 -36.48 2.22
N ASN A 87 23.77 -36.48 1.23
CA ASN A 87 23.71 -37.55 0.22
C ASN A 87 24.82 -37.47 -0.83
N LYS A 88 25.56 -36.35 -0.92
CA LYS A 88 26.71 -36.19 -1.83
C LYS A 88 28.03 -36.68 -1.24
N ILE A 89 28.06 -37.02 0.05
CA ILE A 89 29.26 -37.48 0.75
C ILE A 89 29.35 -39.03 0.73
N ILE A 90 28.34 -39.72 0.19
CA ILE A 90 28.31 -41.19 0.06
C ILE A 90 28.32 -41.59 -1.44
N ILE A 91 29.36 -41.21 -2.18
CA ILE A 91 29.83 -41.85 -3.43
C ILE A 91 31.34 -41.67 -3.46
#